data_AF-A0A397BE82-F1
#
_entry.id   AF-A0A397BE82-F1
#
_cell.length_a   1.000
_cell.length_b   1.000
_cell.length_c   1.000
_cell.angle_alpha   90.00
_cell.angle_beta   90.00
_cell.angle_gamma   90.00
#
_symmetry.space_group_name_H-M   'P 1'
#
loop_
_entity.id
_entity.type
_entity.pdbx_description
1 polymer ?
#
loop_
_entity_poly.entity_id
_entity_poly.type
_entity_poly.pdbx_seq_one_letter_code
_entity_poly.pdbx_strand_id
1 'polypeptide(L)'
;MHTKDESRPLLDKGIASHGGLGDKSPSEMGGAFSSVFFTWLTPLMDLGSKRPLEFDDLYQLNANNRAAYISTTFKKNWAIELTKPKPRLWLALARSFGGPFIAAGFLKLLHDSLQFVGPMAIQYIIAFLSDPTAELTTGLTYVLAIFAAGVVQSFSLRQYFFLCFETGMRVRSSIVTAVYDKSLVLAASSKKSTGEITNLMSVDAQRLQEITNYLHAIWFALFQMAVTSTLLYMQLGVAYFAAFAIMVLLVPVTTAVSNLMQTLQQALMQVKDERVNVVYEVLRGIKVIKLQAWEHSFANRVMQFRSNELSKLRAYVYARGAATMVFNGVPTLVTVASFFGYVYLGNTLDVGTALTSLALLNILRYPLFMLPYVINSLAEAQVSFSRLEELLLMDEREPVTAGPLKDTAILLQHADFEWDAAQETTDVAHVVAEDEPILHNVNLKLTDGSLVAVVGAVGSGKSTLLSGILGDARCAKGNN
;
A
#
# COMPACT_ATOMS: atom_id res chain seq x y z
N MET A 1 1.74 -3.69 -49.71
CA MET A 1 0.64 -2.88 -49.14
C MET A 1 -0.35 -3.87 -48.54
N HIS A 2 -0.12 -4.28 -47.28
CA HIS A 2 -0.98 -5.23 -46.59
C HIS A 2 -2.13 -4.47 -45.94
N THR A 3 -3.34 -4.71 -46.42
CA THR A 3 -4.59 -4.22 -45.82
C THR A 3 -4.75 -4.85 -44.44
N LYS A 4 -4.67 -4.02 -43.39
CA LYS A 4 -5.08 -4.42 -42.04
C LYS A 4 -6.60 -4.53 -42.05
N ASP A 5 -7.08 -5.74 -41.79
CA ASP A 5 -8.49 -6.03 -41.58
C ASP A 5 -8.86 -5.59 -40.15
N GLU A 6 -9.56 -4.45 -40.04
CA GLU A 6 -9.95 -3.82 -38.77
C GLU A 6 -11.16 -4.51 -38.09
N SER A 7 -11.69 -5.58 -38.69
CA SER A 7 -12.87 -6.30 -38.18
C SER A 7 -12.56 -7.34 -37.10
N ARG A 8 -11.28 -7.60 -36.79
CA ARG A 8 -10.89 -8.59 -35.77
C ARG A 8 -10.59 -7.93 -34.42
N PRO A 9 -11.20 -8.38 -33.31
CA PRO A 9 -10.79 -7.92 -31.97
C PRO A 9 -9.32 -8.26 -31.73
N LEU A 10 -8.56 -7.28 -31.23
CA LEU A 10 -7.10 -7.37 -30.99
C LEU A 10 -6.68 -8.52 -30.04
N LEU A 11 -7.64 -9.14 -29.35
CA LEU A 11 -7.43 -10.20 -28.36
C LEU A 11 -7.60 -11.63 -28.93
N ASP A 12 -8.05 -11.79 -30.17
CA ASP A 12 -8.23 -13.12 -30.76
C ASP A 12 -7.05 -13.47 -31.67
N LYS A 13 -5.84 -13.49 -31.08
CA LYS A 13 -4.75 -14.25 -31.69
C LYS A 13 -5.09 -15.71 -31.42
N GLY A 14 -5.41 -16.43 -32.49
CA GLY A 14 -5.80 -17.83 -32.46
C GLY A 14 -4.98 -18.62 -31.44
N ILE A 15 -5.69 -19.39 -30.63
CA ILE A 15 -5.19 -20.28 -29.60
C ILE A 15 -4.23 -21.28 -30.27
N ALA A 16 -2.99 -20.85 -30.51
CA ALA A 16 -1.89 -21.75 -30.62
C ALA A 16 -1.73 -22.29 -29.21
N SER A 17 -2.05 -23.57 -29.04
CA SER A 17 -1.87 -24.35 -27.82
C SER A 17 -0.38 -24.50 -27.50
N HIS A 18 0.35 -23.40 -27.39
CA HIS A 18 1.62 -23.38 -26.70
C HIS A 18 1.28 -23.64 -25.24
N GLY A 19 1.79 -24.73 -24.68
CA GLY A 19 1.53 -25.20 -23.32
C GLY A 19 2.02 -24.25 -22.23
N GLY A 20 1.57 -23.00 -22.26
CA GLY A 20 1.69 -22.01 -21.20
C GLY A 20 0.74 -22.34 -20.07
N LEU A 21 0.88 -21.59 -18.98
CA LEU A 21 0.11 -21.80 -17.75
C LEU A 21 -1.11 -20.86 -17.67
N GLY A 22 -1.36 -20.09 -18.74
CA GLY A 22 -2.43 -19.09 -18.86
C GLY A 22 -3.87 -19.58 -18.75
N ASP A 23 -4.09 -20.89 -18.69
CA ASP A 23 -5.42 -21.49 -18.44
C ASP A 23 -5.56 -22.07 -17.02
N LYS A 24 -4.48 -22.03 -16.22
CA LYS A 24 -4.43 -22.65 -14.89
C LYS A 24 -4.29 -21.59 -13.81
N SER A 25 -4.92 -21.85 -12.67
CA SER A 25 -4.70 -21.07 -11.44
C SER A 25 -3.84 -21.84 -10.43
N PRO A 26 -3.06 -21.15 -9.57
CA PRO A 26 -2.29 -21.79 -8.53
C PRO A 26 -3.10 -22.73 -7.63
N SER A 27 -4.36 -22.40 -7.35
CA SER A 27 -5.26 -23.26 -6.56
C SER A 27 -5.65 -24.56 -7.25
N GLU A 28 -5.65 -24.61 -8.58
CA GLU A 28 -5.97 -25.82 -9.35
C GLU A 28 -4.75 -26.72 -9.53
N MET A 29 -3.55 -26.18 -9.37
CA MET A 29 -2.29 -26.91 -9.58
C MET A 29 -1.80 -27.70 -8.36
N GLY A 30 -2.44 -27.59 -7.19
CA GLY A 30 -2.08 -28.46 -6.08
C GLY A 30 -2.91 -28.30 -4.81
N GLY A 31 -2.82 -29.31 -3.95
CA GLY A 31 -3.43 -29.31 -2.62
C GLY A 31 -2.59 -28.59 -1.57
N ALA A 32 -2.91 -28.85 -0.29
CA ALA A 32 -2.27 -28.19 0.86
C ALA A 32 -0.73 -28.21 0.82
N PHE A 33 -0.12 -29.31 0.37
CA PHE A 33 1.34 -29.40 0.21
C PHE A 33 1.90 -28.34 -0.74
N SER A 34 1.27 -28.16 -1.90
CA SER A 34 1.71 -27.16 -2.88
C SER A 34 1.59 -25.73 -2.36
N SER A 35 0.54 -25.47 -1.58
CA SER A 35 0.33 -24.18 -0.92
C SER A 35 1.37 -23.90 0.17
N VAL A 36 1.75 -24.90 0.96
CA VAL A 36 2.72 -24.74 2.06
C VAL A 36 4.13 -24.49 1.53
N PHE A 37 4.53 -25.24 0.49
CA PHE A 37 5.87 -25.19 -0.08
C PHE A 37 6.01 -24.26 -1.28
N PHE A 38 4.92 -23.63 -1.73
CA PHE A 38 4.87 -22.80 -2.95
C PHE A 38 5.36 -23.51 -4.21
N THR A 39 5.22 -24.84 -4.29
CA THR A 39 5.71 -25.63 -5.43
C THR A 39 4.96 -25.34 -6.73
N TRP A 40 3.76 -24.76 -6.64
CA TRP A 40 3.04 -24.26 -7.82
C TRP A 40 3.81 -23.15 -8.55
N LEU A 41 4.79 -22.49 -7.92
CA LEU A 41 5.62 -21.48 -8.60
C LEU A 41 6.76 -22.10 -9.41
N THR A 42 7.20 -23.32 -9.08
CA THR A 42 8.37 -23.98 -9.70
C THR A 42 8.28 -24.07 -11.23
N PRO A 43 7.15 -24.47 -11.86
CA PRO A 43 7.06 -24.54 -13.32
C PRO A 43 7.28 -23.19 -14.01
N LEU A 44 6.82 -22.10 -13.39
CA LEU A 44 6.99 -20.74 -13.93
C LEU A 44 8.45 -20.27 -13.79
N MET A 45 9.09 -20.58 -12.66
CA MET A 45 10.52 -20.27 -12.45
C MET A 45 11.42 -21.06 -13.40
N ASP A 46 11.11 -22.35 -13.62
CA ASP A 46 11.84 -23.19 -14.56
C ASP A 46 11.70 -22.68 -15.99
N LEU A 47 10.51 -22.23 -16.38
CA LEU A 47 10.29 -21.61 -17.69
C LEU A 47 11.06 -20.29 -17.83
N GLY A 48 10.99 -19.43 -16.81
CA GLY A 48 11.70 -18.15 -16.76
C GLY A 48 13.24 -18.29 -16.75
N SER A 49 13.76 -19.43 -16.30
CA SER A 49 15.20 -19.74 -16.39
C SER A 49 15.65 -20.07 -17.81
N LYS A 50 14.73 -20.55 -18.66
CA LYS A 50 15.02 -20.99 -20.03
C LYS A 50 14.79 -19.89 -21.05
N ARG A 51 13.79 -19.04 -20.84
CA ARG A 51 13.49 -17.89 -21.70
C ARG A 51 12.80 -16.77 -20.91
N PRO A 52 12.87 -15.52 -21.39
CA PRO A 52 12.00 -14.45 -20.89
C PRO A 52 10.53 -14.87 -20.93
N LEU A 53 9.82 -14.60 -19.84
CA LEU A 53 8.40 -14.92 -19.71
C LEU A 53 7.55 -13.95 -20.55
N GLU A 54 6.54 -14.50 -21.20
CA GLU A 54 5.50 -13.77 -21.92
C GLU A 54 4.19 -13.76 -21.12
N PHE A 55 3.23 -12.95 -21.57
CA PHE A 55 1.95 -12.79 -20.85
C PHE A 55 1.18 -14.12 -20.72
N ASP A 56 1.18 -14.93 -21.78
CA ASP A 56 0.46 -16.21 -21.84
C ASP A 56 1.11 -17.31 -20.95
N ASP A 57 2.33 -17.08 -20.45
CA ASP A 57 3.01 -17.97 -19.52
C ASP A 57 2.53 -17.78 -18.08
N LEU A 58 1.91 -16.65 -17.76
CA LEU A 58 1.49 -16.30 -16.42
C LEU A 58 0.21 -17.03 -16.05
N TYR A 59 0.12 -17.48 -14.79
CA TYR A 59 -1.09 -18.09 -14.27
C TYR A 59 -2.29 -17.14 -14.29
N GLN A 60 -3.48 -17.70 -14.48
CA GLN A 60 -4.70 -16.96 -14.14
C GLN A 60 -4.80 -16.76 -12.62
N LEU A 61 -5.42 -15.65 -12.24
CA LEU A 61 -5.80 -15.42 -10.86
C LEU A 61 -6.87 -16.43 -10.42
N ASN A 62 -6.69 -16.99 -9.22
CA ASN A 62 -7.73 -17.75 -8.51
C ASN A 62 -9.05 -16.97 -8.53
N ALA A 63 -10.19 -17.64 -8.66
CA ALA A 63 -11.50 -17.00 -8.77
C ALA A 63 -11.78 -15.97 -7.65
N ASN A 64 -11.37 -16.30 -6.42
CA ASN A 64 -11.54 -15.43 -5.23
C ASN A 64 -10.66 -14.17 -5.25
N ASN A 65 -9.67 -14.11 -6.15
CA ASN A 65 -8.76 -12.98 -6.32
C ASN A 65 -9.09 -12.15 -7.58
N ARG A 66 -10.18 -12.48 -8.29
CA ARG A 66 -10.63 -11.70 -9.46
C ARG A 66 -11.44 -10.48 -9.01
N ALA A 67 -11.31 -9.38 -9.75
CA ALA A 67 -11.93 -8.10 -9.42
C ALA A 67 -13.46 -8.21 -9.24
N ALA A 68 -14.14 -9.04 -10.05
CA ALA A 68 -15.59 -9.26 -9.93
C ALA A 68 -15.98 -9.81 -8.55
N TYR A 69 -15.31 -10.86 -8.08
CA TYR A 69 -15.60 -11.45 -6.76
C TYR A 69 -15.26 -10.49 -5.62
N ILE A 70 -14.09 -9.85 -5.71
CA ILE A 70 -13.60 -8.89 -4.73
C ILE A 70 -14.55 -7.70 -4.60
N SER A 71 -14.98 -7.12 -5.72
CA SER A 71 -15.85 -5.93 -5.73
C SER A 71 -17.26 -6.27 -5.23
N THR A 72 -17.85 -7.40 -5.62
CA THR A 72 -19.15 -7.84 -5.10
C THR A 72 -19.10 -8.07 -3.59
N THR A 73 -18.03 -8.72 -3.09
CA THR A 73 -17.84 -8.96 -1.65
C THR A 73 -17.71 -7.64 -0.89
N PHE A 74 -16.90 -6.71 -1.39
CA PHE A 74 -16.74 -5.39 -0.79
C PHE A 74 -18.05 -4.58 -0.80
N LYS A 75 -18.72 -4.47 -1.95
CA LYS A 75 -19.98 -3.72 -2.10
C LYS A 75 -21.05 -4.21 -1.12
N LYS A 76 -21.19 -5.53 -0.95
CA LYS A 76 -22.12 -6.11 0.02
C LYS A 76 -21.82 -5.62 1.45
N ASN A 77 -20.57 -5.65 1.87
CA ASN A 77 -20.18 -5.23 3.22
C ASN A 77 -20.16 -3.71 3.40
N TRP A 78 -19.89 -2.95 2.34
CA TRP A 78 -19.97 -1.50 2.32
C TRP A 78 -21.42 -1.03 2.47
N ALA A 79 -22.37 -1.66 1.76
CA ALA A 79 -23.80 -1.38 1.91
C ALA A 79 -24.29 -1.57 3.36
N ILE A 80 -23.80 -2.62 4.05
CA ILE A 80 -24.10 -2.83 5.48
C ILE A 80 -23.51 -1.72 6.35
N GLU A 81 -22.36 -1.18 5.99
CA GLU A 81 -21.72 -0.11 6.75
C GLU A 81 -22.39 1.25 6.51
N LEU A 82 -22.93 1.48 5.31
CA LEU A 82 -23.72 2.67 4.96
C LEU A 82 -25.04 2.79 5.74
N THR A 83 -25.59 1.70 6.29
CA THR A 83 -26.80 1.78 7.14
C THR A 83 -26.52 2.33 8.54
N LYS A 84 -25.27 2.64 8.88
CA LYS A 84 -24.86 3.13 10.19
C LYS A 84 -24.70 4.65 10.18
N PRO A 85 -24.86 5.32 11.33
CA PRO A 85 -24.75 6.79 11.41
C PRO A 85 -23.33 7.32 11.09
N LYS A 86 -22.30 6.47 11.26
CA LYS A 86 -20.90 6.81 10.94
C LYS A 86 -20.28 5.63 10.19
N PRO A 87 -20.46 5.54 8.86
CA PRO A 87 -19.85 4.50 8.05
C PRO A 87 -18.33 4.57 8.17
N ARG A 88 -17.65 3.41 8.23
CA ARG A 88 -16.19 3.34 8.30
C ARG A 88 -15.64 2.37 7.27
N LEU A 89 -14.86 2.88 6.31
CA LEU A 89 -14.31 2.10 5.20
C LEU A 89 -13.50 0.89 5.68
N TRP A 90 -12.68 1.08 6.71
CA TRP A 90 -11.83 0.01 7.24
C TRP A 90 -12.64 -1.17 7.83
N LEU A 91 -13.84 -0.93 8.38
CA LEU A 91 -14.70 -2.00 8.90
C LEU A 91 -15.28 -2.85 7.77
N ALA A 92 -15.69 -2.22 6.67
CA ALA A 92 -16.18 -2.94 5.50
C ALA A 92 -15.07 -3.80 4.86
N LEU A 93 -13.84 -3.27 4.77
CA LEU A 93 -12.68 -4.04 4.31
C LEU A 93 -12.33 -5.19 5.26
N ALA A 94 -12.34 -4.95 6.58
CA ALA A 94 -12.08 -5.99 7.57
C ALA A 94 -13.12 -7.11 7.51
N ARG A 95 -14.41 -6.81 7.34
CA ARG A 95 -15.44 -7.84 7.12
C ARG A 95 -15.27 -8.58 5.80
N SER A 96 -14.75 -7.92 4.77
CA SER A 96 -14.58 -8.52 3.45
C SER A 96 -13.37 -9.45 3.36
N PHE A 97 -12.23 -9.05 3.94
CA PHE A 97 -10.94 -9.71 3.71
C PHE A 97 -10.14 -10.00 5.00
N GLY A 98 -10.71 -9.76 6.18
CA GLY A 98 -10.01 -9.87 7.47
C GLY A 98 -9.76 -11.30 7.95
N GLY A 99 -10.49 -12.31 7.46
CA GLY A 99 -10.31 -13.71 7.89
C GLY A 99 -8.87 -14.24 7.67
N PRO A 100 -8.37 -14.25 6.42
CA PRO A 100 -6.98 -14.63 6.12
C PRO A 100 -5.95 -13.76 6.84
N PHE A 101 -6.27 -12.48 7.06
CA PHE A 101 -5.41 -11.55 7.80
C PHE A 101 -5.26 -11.95 9.27
N ILE A 102 -6.35 -12.32 9.94
CA ILE A 102 -6.31 -12.83 11.32
C ILE A 102 -5.51 -14.13 11.41
N ALA A 103 -5.67 -15.04 10.43
CA ALA A 103 -4.87 -16.27 10.35
C ALA A 103 -3.37 -15.98 10.21
N ALA A 104 -3.00 -14.96 9.43
CA ALA A 104 -1.62 -14.47 9.34
C ALA A 104 -1.09 -14.05 10.72
N GLY A 105 -1.89 -13.32 11.51
CA GLY A 105 -1.54 -12.93 12.88
C GLY A 105 -1.17 -14.12 13.78
N PHE A 106 -1.93 -15.22 13.74
CA PHE A 106 -1.62 -16.43 14.49
C PHE A 106 -0.31 -17.10 14.03
N LEU A 107 -0.07 -17.17 12.73
CA LEU A 107 1.19 -17.69 12.19
C LEU A 107 2.38 -16.82 12.62
N LYS A 108 2.18 -15.50 12.68
CA LYS A 108 3.21 -14.58 13.16
C LYS A 108 3.51 -14.79 14.65
N LEU A 109 2.48 -14.99 15.48
CA LEU A 109 2.65 -15.30 16.90
C LEU A 109 3.42 -16.62 17.11
N LEU A 110 3.10 -17.65 16.32
CA LEU A 110 3.82 -18.92 16.34
C LEU A 110 5.28 -18.73 15.95
N HIS A 111 5.54 -18.00 14.87
CA HIS A 111 6.90 -17.67 14.43
C HIS A 111 7.69 -16.94 15.53
N ASP A 112 7.10 -15.92 16.15
CA ASP A 112 7.78 -15.11 17.16
C ASP A 112 8.02 -15.89 18.46
N SER A 113 7.10 -16.79 18.83
CA SER A 113 7.28 -17.68 19.98
C SER A 113 8.43 -18.67 19.75
N LEU A 114 8.50 -19.27 18.56
CA LEU A 114 9.56 -20.23 18.20
C LEU A 114 10.94 -19.57 18.04
N GLN A 115 11.00 -18.26 17.80
CA GLN A 115 12.26 -17.54 17.70
C GLN A 115 13.10 -17.60 18.98
N PHE A 116 12.46 -17.76 20.14
CA PHE A 116 13.13 -17.84 21.44
C PHE A 116 13.68 -19.23 21.77
N VAL A 117 13.27 -20.27 21.05
CA VAL A 117 13.73 -21.65 21.28
C VAL A 117 15.25 -21.75 21.10
N GLY A 118 15.80 -21.17 20.03
CA GLY A 118 17.23 -21.20 19.75
C GLY A 118 18.07 -20.59 20.90
N PRO A 119 17.86 -19.31 21.25
CA PRO A 119 18.56 -18.68 22.37
C PRO A 119 18.43 -19.46 23.68
N MET A 120 17.23 -19.93 24.04
CA MET A 120 17.01 -20.66 25.29
C MET A 120 17.69 -22.04 25.29
N ALA A 121 17.75 -22.71 24.13
CA ALA A 121 18.40 -24.01 23.99
C ALA A 121 19.92 -23.95 24.14
N ILE A 122 20.56 -22.79 23.94
CA ILE A 122 22.03 -22.63 24.08
C ILE A 122 22.50 -23.04 25.47
N GLN A 123 21.76 -22.68 26.53
CA GLN A 123 22.14 -23.04 27.90
C GLN A 123 22.07 -24.54 28.15
N TYR A 124 20.99 -25.18 27.71
CA TYR A 124 20.83 -26.62 27.84
C TYR A 124 21.90 -27.38 27.06
N ILE A 125 22.27 -26.89 25.87
CA ILE A 125 23.36 -27.47 25.08
C ILE A 125 24.71 -27.29 25.78
N ILE A 126 25.00 -26.13 26.33
CA ILE A 126 26.27 -25.89 27.04
C ILE A 126 26.35 -26.76 28.30
N ALA A 127 25.25 -26.87 29.05
CA ALA A 127 25.17 -27.75 30.21
C ALA A 127 25.39 -29.21 29.81
N PHE A 128 24.75 -29.68 28.74
CA PHE A 128 24.96 -31.03 28.18
C PHE A 128 26.41 -31.28 27.78
N LEU A 129 27.04 -30.33 27.08
CA LEU A 129 28.45 -30.47 26.63
C LEU A 129 29.45 -30.40 27.79
N SER A 130 29.05 -29.83 28.93
CA SER A 130 29.91 -29.71 30.11
C SER A 130 29.86 -30.94 31.02
N ASP A 131 28.87 -31.83 30.85
CA ASP A 131 28.70 -33.06 31.62
C ASP A 131 29.19 -34.29 30.84
N PRO A 132 30.33 -34.91 31.22
CA PRO A 132 30.85 -36.09 30.54
C PRO A 132 29.97 -37.34 30.66
N THR A 133 29.00 -37.32 31.59
CA THR A 133 28.10 -38.46 31.86
C THR A 133 26.74 -38.32 31.18
N ALA A 134 26.49 -37.19 30.50
CA ALA A 134 25.21 -36.91 29.90
C ALA A 134 24.85 -37.89 28.78
N GLU A 135 23.60 -38.34 28.77
CA GLU A 135 23.10 -39.30 27.80
C GLU A 135 22.94 -38.65 26.42
N LEU A 136 23.47 -39.29 25.37
CA LEU A 136 23.42 -38.82 23.99
C LEU A 136 22.00 -38.45 23.51
N THR A 137 20.98 -39.18 23.97
CA THR A 137 19.57 -38.96 23.64
C THR A 137 19.09 -37.57 24.05
N THR A 138 19.60 -37.03 25.17
CA THR A 138 19.30 -35.68 25.64
C THR A 138 19.82 -34.63 24.66
N GLY A 139 21.08 -34.77 24.23
CA GLY A 139 21.68 -33.88 23.23
C GLY A 139 20.94 -33.93 21.88
N LEU A 140 20.59 -35.13 21.42
CA LEU A 140 19.80 -35.31 20.19
C LEU A 140 18.41 -34.65 20.29
N THR A 141 17.78 -34.70 21.47
CA THR A 141 16.48 -34.05 21.71
C THR A 141 16.57 -32.53 21.57
N TYR A 142 17.63 -31.90 22.12
CA TYR A 142 17.83 -30.45 21.96
C TYR A 142 18.07 -30.05 20.51
N VAL A 143 18.91 -30.80 19.79
CA VAL A 143 19.17 -30.54 18.36
C VAL A 143 17.89 -30.69 17.54
N LEU A 144 17.11 -31.75 17.77
CA LEU A 144 15.84 -31.97 17.07
C LEU A 144 14.82 -30.87 17.38
N ALA A 145 14.75 -30.41 18.64
CA ALA A 145 13.87 -29.32 19.04
C ALA A 145 14.23 -27.99 18.33
N ILE A 146 15.51 -27.64 18.26
CA ILE A 146 15.98 -26.45 17.53
C ILE A 146 15.66 -26.58 16.04
N PHE A 147 15.93 -27.74 15.44
CA PHE A 147 15.66 -28.00 14.03
C PHE A 147 14.16 -27.87 13.72
N ALA A 148 13.31 -28.56 14.48
CA ALA A 148 11.87 -28.53 14.32
C ALA A 148 11.32 -27.10 14.51
N ALA A 149 11.78 -26.39 15.55
CA ALA A 149 11.41 -25.00 15.78
C ALA A 149 11.80 -24.11 14.60
N GLY A 150 13.03 -24.24 14.08
CA GLY A 150 13.50 -23.46 12.93
C GLY A 150 12.71 -23.73 11.65
N VAL A 151 12.35 -24.99 11.38
CA VAL A 151 11.53 -25.38 10.23
C VAL A 151 10.12 -24.79 10.34
N VAL A 152 9.44 -24.97 11.48
CA VAL A 152 8.08 -24.44 11.69
C VAL A 152 8.08 -22.90 11.72
N GLN A 153 9.08 -22.30 12.34
CA GLN A 153 9.30 -20.85 12.35
C GLN A 153 9.43 -20.31 10.92
N SER A 154 10.22 -20.99 10.08
CA SER A 154 10.40 -20.67 8.67
C SER A 154 9.06 -20.70 7.93
N PHE A 155 8.33 -21.82 7.95
CA PHE A 155 7.06 -21.92 7.21
C PHE A 155 6.03 -20.89 7.70
N SER A 156 5.91 -20.72 9.01
CA SER A 156 4.98 -19.75 9.61
C SER A 156 5.22 -18.33 9.10
N LEU A 157 6.49 -17.89 8.99
CA LEU A 157 6.81 -16.55 8.49
C LEU A 157 6.43 -16.35 7.02
N ARG A 158 6.68 -17.36 6.18
CA ARG A 158 6.44 -17.26 4.73
C ARG A 158 4.94 -17.27 4.44
N GLN A 159 4.20 -18.12 5.14
CA GLN A 159 2.74 -18.15 5.08
C GLN A 159 2.11 -16.86 5.63
N TYR A 160 2.64 -16.32 6.73
CA TYR A 160 2.25 -14.99 7.23
C TYR A 160 2.36 -13.91 6.14
N PHE A 161 3.52 -13.78 5.51
CA PHE A 161 3.73 -12.77 4.47
C PHE A 161 2.82 -12.99 3.26
N PHE A 162 2.66 -14.24 2.81
CA PHE A 162 1.78 -14.55 1.69
C PHE A 162 0.34 -14.11 1.96
N LEU A 163 -0.21 -14.43 3.13
CA LEU A 163 -1.57 -14.01 3.52
C LEU A 163 -1.70 -12.49 3.64
N CYS A 164 -0.70 -11.80 4.21
CA CYS A 164 -0.69 -10.33 4.30
C CYS A 164 -0.66 -9.67 2.92
N PHE A 165 0.18 -10.17 2.00
CA PHE A 165 0.28 -9.66 0.63
C PHE A 165 -0.99 -9.93 -0.17
N GLU A 166 -1.56 -11.13 -0.05
CA GLU A 166 -2.81 -11.48 -0.74
C GLU A 166 -3.98 -10.61 -0.23
N THR A 167 -4.11 -10.42 1.09
CA THR A 167 -5.10 -9.49 1.67
C THR A 167 -4.88 -8.06 1.18
N GLY A 168 -3.64 -7.57 1.16
CA GLY A 168 -3.32 -6.23 0.67
C GLY A 168 -3.72 -6.03 -0.79
N MET A 169 -3.46 -7.03 -1.63
CA MET A 169 -3.89 -7.02 -3.05
C MET A 169 -5.41 -7.01 -3.19
N ARG A 170 -6.15 -7.79 -2.37
CA ARG A 170 -7.62 -7.76 -2.35
C ARG A 170 -8.16 -6.40 -1.91
N VAL A 171 -7.56 -5.79 -0.88
CA VAL A 171 -7.90 -4.44 -0.44
C VAL A 171 -7.71 -3.44 -1.59
N ARG A 172 -6.53 -3.39 -2.22
CA ARG A 172 -6.30 -2.49 -3.36
C ARG A 172 -7.28 -2.72 -4.51
N SER A 173 -7.49 -3.97 -4.92
CA SER A 173 -8.42 -4.26 -6.02
C SER A 173 -9.84 -3.79 -5.69
N SER A 174 -10.30 -3.98 -4.45
CA SER A 174 -11.62 -3.50 -4.03
C SER A 174 -11.74 -1.99 -4.05
N ILE A 175 -10.72 -1.27 -3.56
CA ILE A 175 -10.68 0.19 -3.54
C ILE A 175 -10.63 0.77 -4.95
N VAL A 176 -9.75 0.25 -5.82
CA VAL A 176 -9.66 0.73 -7.21
C VAL A 176 -11.00 0.56 -7.92
N THR A 177 -11.64 -0.60 -7.80
CA THR A 177 -12.96 -0.82 -8.40
C THR A 177 -14.04 0.07 -7.77
N ALA A 178 -14.05 0.24 -6.44
CA ALA A 178 -15.04 1.09 -5.77
C ALA A 178 -14.90 2.57 -6.14
N VAL A 179 -13.67 3.09 -6.22
CA VAL A 179 -13.39 4.46 -6.68
C VAL A 179 -13.80 4.62 -8.14
N TYR A 180 -13.55 3.62 -8.98
CA TYR A 180 -13.94 3.66 -10.39
C TYR A 180 -15.46 3.70 -10.52
N ASP A 181 -16.16 2.78 -9.87
CA ASP A 181 -17.62 2.71 -9.88
C ASP A 181 -18.25 4.00 -9.33
N LYS A 182 -17.73 4.52 -8.21
CA LYS A 182 -18.21 5.78 -7.62
C LYS A 182 -18.02 6.94 -8.58
N SER A 183 -16.87 7.04 -9.24
CA SER A 183 -16.57 8.15 -10.17
C SER A 183 -17.51 8.23 -11.38
N LEU A 184 -18.18 7.13 -11.75
CA LEU A 184 -19.14 7.08 -12.85
C LEU A 184 -20.54 7.61 -12.45
N VAL A 185 -20.80 7.77 -11.15
CA VAL A 185 -22.12 8.13 -10.62
C VAL A 185 -22.12 9.34 -9.70
N LEU A 186 -20.97 10.02 -9.53
CA LEU A 186 -20.91 11.25 -8.73
C LEU A 186 -21.85 12.33 -9.29
N ALA A 187 -22.52 13.06 -8.39
CA ALA A 187 -23.26 14.27 -8.74
C ALA A 187 -22.32 15.36 -9.27
N ALA A 188 -22.86 16.30 -10.06
CA ALA A 188 -22.09 17.39 -10.62
C ALA A 188 -21.41 18.28 -9.56
N SER A 189 -22.08 18.50 -8.42
CA SER A 189 -21.55 19.16 -7.21
C SER A 189 -20.33 18.48 -6.62
N SER A 190 -20.28 17.15 -6.71
CA SER A 190 -19.27 16.30 -6.08
C SER A 190 -18.13 15.92 -7.02
N LYS A 191 -18.00 16.61 -8.16
CA LYS A 191 -17.05 16.25 -9.21
C LYS A 191 -15.61 16.53 -8.78
N LYS A 192 -14.84 15.46 -8.57
CA LYS A 192 -13.38 15.54 -8.40
C LYS A 192 -12.69 15.61 -9.76
N SER A 193 -11.51 16.22 -9.80
CA SER A 193 -10.66 16.22 -10.99
C SER A 193 -10.19 14.81 -11.35
N THR A 194 -9.90 14.57 -12.63
CA THR A 194 -9.33 13.29 -13.09
C THR A 194 -8.01 12.98 -12.37
N GLY A 195 -7.22 14.01 -12.04
CA GLY A 195 -5.98 13.88 -11.27
C GLY A 195 -6.20 13.35 -9.86
N GLU A 196 -7.19 13.89 -9.14
CA GLU A 196 -7.54 13.43 -7.79
C GLU A 196 -8.04 11.98 -7.79
N ILE A 197 -8.95 11.62 -8.71
CA ILE A 197 -9.44 10.24 -8.84
C ILE A 197 -8.30 9.28 -9.16
N THR A 198 -7.41 9.65 -10.09
CA THR A 198 -6.24 8.84 -10.43
C THR A 198 -5.29 8.68 -9.24
N ASN A 199 -5.12 9.72 -8.43
CA ASN A 199 -4.31 9.65 -7.21
C ASN A 199 -4.93 8.71 -6.17
N LEU A 200 -6.26 8.73 -5.99
CA LEU A 200 -6.97 7.81 -5.09
C LEU A 200 -6.81 6.34 -5.51
N MET A 201 -6.87 6.05 -6.82
CA MET A 201 -6.68 4.70 -7.35
C MET A 201 -5.22 4.22 -7.32
N SER A 202 -4.25 5.13 -7.38
CA SER A 202 -2.83 4.77 -7.46
C SER A 202 -2.15 4.85 -6.10
N VAL A 203 -2.01 6.06 -5.54
CA VAL A 203 -1.26 6.32 -4.32
C VAL A 203 -2.02 5.84 -3.08
N ASP A 204 -3.27 6.25 -2.92
CA ASP A 204 -4.05 5.92 -1.70
C ASP A 204 -4.36 4.42 -1.63
N ALA A 205 -4.82 3.82 -2.72
CA ALA A 205 -5.06 2.38 -2.76
C ALA A 205 -3.77 1.55 -2.53
N GLN A 206 -2.62 2.02 -3.03
CA GLN A 206 -1.33 1.35 -2.77
C GLN A 206 -0.94 1.44 -1.29
N ARG A 207 -1.11 2.59 -0.63
CA ARG A 207 -0.85 2.74 0.81
C ARG A 207 -1.69 1.78 1.65
N LEU A 208 -2.97 1.62 1.31
CA LEU A 208 -3.87 0.66 1.95
C LEU A 208 -3.46 -0.80 1.70
N GLN A 209 -2.84 -1.11 0.55
CA GLN A 209 -2.22 -2.42 0.32
C GLN A 209 -0.96 -2.60 1.18
N GLU A 210 -0.10 -1.59 1.26
CA GLU A 210 1.19 -1.72 1.95
C GLU A 210 1.02 -1.86 3.46
N ILE A 211 0.05 -1.16 4.06
CA ILE A 211 -0.19 -1.21 5.51
C ILE A 211 -0.59 -2.60 6.00
N THR A 212 -1.19 -3.46 5.16
CA THR A 212 -1.53 -4.85 5.57
C THR A 212 -0.28 -5.68 5.88
N ASN A 213 0.89 -5.32 5.34
CA ASN A 213 2.14 -6.02 5.64
C ASN A 213 2.73 -5.62 7.00
N TYR A 214 2.35 -4.45 7.51
CA TYR A 214 2.95 -3.83 8.69
C TYR A 214 2.01 -3.77 9.89
N LEU A 215 0.70 -3.90 9.71
CA LEU A 215 -0.26 -3.70 10.80
C LEU A 215 -0.07 -4.70 11.95
N HIS A 216 0.33 -5.94 11.68
CA HIS A 216 0.67 -6.89 12.75
C HIS A 216 1.95 -6.53 13.51
N ALA A 217 2.83 -5.69 12.95
CA ALA A 217 4.05 -5.24 13.62
C ALA A 217 3.80 -4.47 14.89
N ILE A 218 2.65 -3.82 15.04
CA ILE A 218 2.29 -3.10 16.26
C ILE A 218 2.25 -4.07 17.45
N TRP A 219 1.45 -5.13 17.38
CA TRP A 219 1.29 -6.05 18.51
C TRP A 219 2.47 -7.02 18.63
N PHE A 220 3.04 -7.50 17.52
CA PHE A 220 4.15 -8.44 17.62
C PHE A 220 5.43 -7.76 18.11
N ALA A 221 5.65 -6.48 17.80
CA ALA A 221 6.77 -5.73 18.36
C ALA A 221 6.64 -5.63 19.88
N LEU A 222 5.44 -5.32 20.40
CA LEU A 222 5.18 -5.28 21.84
C LEU A 222 5.37 -6.65 22.50
N PHE A 223 4.87 -7.72 21.86
CA PHE A 223 5.09 -9.09 22.31
C PHE A 223 6.58 -9.45 22.37
N GLN A 224 7.33 -9.22 21.28
CA GLN A 224 8.77 -9.49 21.23
C GLN A 224 9.53 -8.67 22.25
N MET A 225 9.21 -7.38 22.41
CA MET A 225 9.81 -6.52 23.42
C MET A 225 9.57 -7.06 24.83
N ALA A 226 8.32 -7.43 25.16
CA ALA A 226 7.98 -7.95 26.48
C ALA A 226 8.71 -9.26 26.78
N VAL A 227 8.60 -10.27 25.90
CA VAL A 227 9.23 -11.58 26.11
C VAL A 227 10.75 -11.46 26.16
N THR A 228 11.36 -10.71 25.24
CA THR A 228 12.82 -10.54 25.23
C THR A 228 13.31 -9.81 26.47
N SER A 229 12.57 -8.79 26.95
CA SER A 229 12.90 -8.08 28.19
C SER A 229 12.86 -9.02 29.40
N THR A 230 11.84 -9.86 29.50
CA THR A 230 11.73 -10.85 30.57
C THR A 230 12.88 -11.85 30.53
N LEU A 231 13.19 -12.41 29.37
CA LEU A 231 14.27 -13.40 29.22
C LEU A 231 15.65 -12.78 29.47
N LEU A 232 15.90 -11.54 29.04
CA LEU A 232 17.14 -10.84 29.34
C LEU A 232 17.28 -10.52 30.82
N TYR A 233 16.19 -10.16 31.51
CA TYR A 233 16.21 -9.98 32.95
C TYR A 233 16.51 -11.29 33.68
N MET A 234 15.95 -12.41 33.22
CA MET A 234 16.31 -13.74 33.77
C MET A 234 17.79 -14.06 33.57
N GLN A 235 18.40 -13.56 32.50
CA GLN A 235 19.80 -13.85 32.18
C GLN A 235 20.81 -12.95 32.89
N LEU A 236 20.53 -11.65 32.92
CA LEU A 236 21.48 -10.63 33.37
C LEU A 236 21.06 -10.00 34.71
N GLY A 237 19.92 -10.39 35.27
CA GLY A 237 19.37 -9.79 36.48
C GLY A 237 19.23 -8.27 36.34
N VAL A 238 19.68 -7.54 37.37
CA VAL A 238 19.60 -6.07 37.41
C VAL A 238 20.46 -5.40 36.32
N ALA A 239 21.51 -6.07 35.81
CA ALA A 239 22.35 -5.52 34.74
C ALA A 239 21.57 -5.29 33.43
N TYR A 240 20.44 -5.97 33.23
CA TYR A 240 19.53 -5.71 32.11
C TYR A 240 19.09 -4.24 32.04
N PHE A 241 18.88 -3.57 33.18
CA PHE A 241 18.46 -2.17 33.19
C PHE A 241 19.49 -1.22 32.57
N ALA A 242 20.78 -1.56 32.63
CA ALA A 242 21.82 -0.81 31.91
C ALA A 242 21.65 -0.94 30.38
N ALA A 243 21.36 -2.15 29.90
CA ALA A 243 21.06 -2.43 28.49
C ALA A 243 19.81 -1.66 28.03
N PHE A 244 18.74 -1.76 28.82
CA PHE A 244 17.46 -1.11 28.55
C PHE A 244 17.58 0.41 28.52
N ALA A 245 18.30 1.00 29.47
CA ALA A 245 18.56 2.44 29.50
C ALA A 245 19.25 2.92 28.21
N ILE A 246 20.27 2.20 27.74
CA ILE A 246 20.96 2.53 26.49
C ILE A 246 20.01 2.39 25.29
N MET A 247 19.20 1.33 25.23
CA MET A 247 18.19 1.16 24.17
C MET A 247 17.16 2.31 24.14
N VAL A 248 16.68 2.74 25.31
CA VAL A 248 15.76 3.88 25.40
C VAL A 248 16.46 5.17 24.97
N LEU A 249 17.71 5.40 25.37
CA LEU A 249 18.53 6.55 24.92
C LEU A 249 18.80 6.53 23.42
N LEU A 250 18.74 5.38 22.76
CA LEU A 250 18.92 5.28 21.31
C LEU A 250 17.69 5.71 20.53
N VAL A 251 16.49 5.60 21.10
CA VAL A 251 15.26 6.09 20.44
C VAL A 251 15.40 7.56 20.01
N PRO A 252 15.72 8.55 20.87
CA PRO A 252 15.87 9.93 20.44
C PRO A 252 17.04 10.13 19.48
N VAL A 253 18.15 9.39 19.62
CA VAL A 253 19.28 9.45 18.67
C VAL A 253 18.84 9.01 17.27
N THR A 254 18.13 7.89 17.17
CA THR A 254 17.63 7.37 15.89
C THR A 254 16.59 8.28 15.26
N THR A 255 15.71 8.90 16.06
CA THR A 255 14.77 9.93 15.61
C THR A 255 15.50 11.17 15.09
N ALA A 256 16.51 11.67 15.81
CA ALA A 256 17.29 12.83 15.37
C ALA A 256 18.05 12.55 14.06
N VAL A 257 18.65 11.37 13.94
CA VAL A 257 19.31 10.91 12.70
C VAL A 257 18.30 10.80 11.57
N SER A 258 17.10 10.25 11.81
CA SER A 258 16.03 10.15 10.81
C SER A 258 15.58 11.52 10.32
N ASN A 259 15.38 12.48 11.23
CA ASN A 259 14.99 13.85 10.88
C ASN A 259 16.07 14.54 10.04
N LEU A 260 17.34 14.43 10.43
CA LEU A 260 18.47 14.95 9.65
C LEU A 260 18.52 14.32 8.24
N MET A 261 18.33 13.00 8.15
CA MET A 261 18.25 12.29 6.86
C MET A 261 17.13 12.82 5.99
N GLN A 262 15.95 13.03 6.56
CA GLN A 262 14.79 13.56 5.84
C GLN A 262 15.07 14.97 5.31
N THR A 263 15.63 15.86 6.13
CA THR A 263 16.00 17.23 5.70
C THR A 263 17.03 17.22 4.58
N LEU A 264 18.10 16.43 4.71
CA LEU A 264 19.13 16.32 3.67
C LEU A 264 18.58 15.71 2.37
N GLN A 265 17.70 14.72 2.48
CA GLN A 265 17.03 14.11 1.33
C GLN A 265 16.12 15.11 0.62
N GLN A 266 15.34 15.90 1.35
CA GLN A 266 14.49 16.95 0.77
C GLN A 266 15.32 18.01 0.02
N ALA A 267 16.41 18.49 0.62
CA ALA A 267 17.30 19.46 -0.04
C ALA A 267 17.96 18.88 -1.31
N LEU A 268 18.34 17.59 -1.29
CA LEU A 268 18.84 16.89 -2.48
C LEU A 268 17.76 16.78 -3.56
N MET A 269 16.52 16.46 -3.19
CA MET A 269 15.40 16.33 -4.11
C MET A 269 15.09 17.63 -4.84
N GLN A 270 15.10 18.77 -4.15
CA GLN A 270 14.88 20.09 -4.77
C GLN A 270 15.86 20.38 -5.92
N VAL A 271 17.17 20.24 -5.67
CA VAL A 271 18.20 20.49 -6.70
C VAL A 271 18.17 19.43 -7.80
N LYS A 272 17.79 18.19 -7.47
CA LYS A 272 17.59 17.13 -8.46
C LYS A 272 16.45 17.47 -9.42
N ASP A 273 15.34 18.00 -8.89
CA ASP A 273 14.17 18.37 -9.69
C ASP A 273 14.48 19.56 -10.61
N GLU A 274 15.22 20.56 -10.13
CA GLU A 274 15.76 21.65 -10.97
C GLU A 274 16.59 21.12 -12.15
N ARG A 275 17.52 20.19 -11.89
CA ARG A 275 18.33 19.57 -12.96
C ARG A 275 17.46 18.84 -13.97
N VAL A 276 16.48 18.06 -13.50
CA VAL A 276 15.57 17.30 -14.36
C VAL A 276 14.75 18.24 -15.24
N ASN A 277 14.26 19.35 -14.70
CA ASN A 277 13.52 20.37 -15.45
C ASN A 277 14.36 20.97 -16.59
N VAL A 278 15.62 21.35 -16.32
CA VAL A 278 16.52 21.88 -17.37
C VAL A 278 16.83 20.83 -18.43
N VAL A 279 16.96 19.55 -18.06
CA VAL A 279 17.11 18.47 -19.04
C VAL A 279 15.87 18.34 -19.92
N TYR A 280 14.66 18.45 -19.35
CA TYR A 280 13.43 18.47 -20.13
C TYR A 280 13.36 19.65 -21.11
N GLU A 281 13.77 20.85 -20.70
CA GLU A 281 13.85 22.02 -21.59
C GLU A 281 14.77 21.75 -22.78
N VAL A 282 15.95 21.18 -22.53
CA VAL A 282 16.92 20.83 -23.58
C VAL A 282 16.35 19.80 -24.54
N LEU A 283 15.74 18.73 -24.03
CA LEU A 283 15.15 17.67 -24.86
C LEU A 283 13.99 18.20 -25.71
N ARG A 284 13.13 19.04 -25.12
CA ARG A 284 12.01 19.68 -25.83
C ARG A 284 12.52 20.61 -26.94
N GLY A 285 13.63 21.31 -26.72
CA GLY A 285 14.26 22.23 -27.65
C GLY A 285 15.34 21.62 -28.57
N ILE A 286 15.50 20.30 -28.60
CA ILE A 286 16.72 19.66 -29.13
C ILE A 286 16.99 20.01 -30.60
N LYS A 287 15.95 20.16 -31.42
CA LYS A 287 16.08 20.52 -32.84
C LYS A 287 16.70 21.90 -33.03
N VAL A 288 16.26 22.89 -32.25
CA VAL A 288 16.79 24.26 -32.33
C VAL A 288 18.23 24.29 -31.82
N ILE A 289 18.50 23.62 -30.69
CA ILE A 289 19.84 23.53 -30.11
C ILE A 289 20.84 22.93 -31.11
N LYS A 290 20.45 21.86 -31.82
CA LYS A 290 21.24 21.21 -32.88
C LYS A 290 21.46 22.11 -34.09
N LEU A 291 20.42 22.78 -34.57
CA LEU A 291 20.51 23.70 -35.72
C LEU A 291 21.44 24.90 -35.44
N GLN A 292 21.55 25.31 -34.18
CA GLN A 292 22.38 26.43 -33.75
C GLN A 292 23.76 26.01 -33.21
N ALA A 293 24.08 24.71 -33.23
CA ALA A 293 25.31 24.15 -32.65
C ALA A 293 25.55 24.56 -31.17
N TRP A 294 24.46 24.67 -30.37
CA TRP A 294 24.51 25.10 -28.97
C TRP A 294 24.68 23.97 -27.95
N GLU A 295 24.97 22.74 -28.39
CA GLU A 295 24.99 21.56 -27.52
C GLU A 295 25.96 21.71 -26.36
N HIS A 296 27.16 22.23 -26.61
CA HIS A 296 28.16 22.44 -25.56
C HIS A 296 27.70 23.47 -24.52
N SER A 297 27.03 24.54 -24.96
CA SER A 297 26.52 25.57 -24.05
C SER A 297 25.44 25.02 -23.11
N PHE A 298 24.44 24.33 -23.68
CA PHE A 298 23.38 23.70 -22.87
C PHE A 298 23.89 22.54 -22.02
N ALA A 299 24.86 21.75 -22.52
CA ALA A 299 25.50 20.72 -21.73
C ALA A 299 26.23 21.32 -20.51
N ASN A 300 26.97 22.41 -20.70
CA ASN A 300 27.64 23.11 -19.60
C ASN A 300 26.63 23.66 -18.57
N ARG A 301 25.50 24.22 -19.02
CA ARG A 301 24.41 24.65 -18.14
C ARG A 301 23.89 23.48 -17.30
N VAL A 302 23.60 22.33 -17.90
CA VAL A 302 23.18 21.11 -17.16
C VAL A 302 24.25 20.66 -16.17
N MET A 303 25.53 20.74 -16.54
CA MET A 303 26.64 20.36 -15.66
C MET A 303 26.79 21.27 -14.43
N GLN A 304 26.40 22.55 -14.52
CA GLN A 304 26.37 23.44 -13.35
C GLN A 304 25.33 22.97 -12.32
N PHE A 305 24.11 22.62 -12.75
CA PHE A 305 23.09 22.02 -11.89
C PHE A 305 23.57 20.68 -11.30
N ARG A 306 24.22 19.85 -12.13
CA ARG A 306 24.80 18.58 -11.67
C ARG A 306 25.86 18.77 -10.59
N SER A 307 26.70 19.79 -10.69
CA SER A 307 27.72 20.09 -9.66
C SER A 307 27.06 20.44 -8.31
N ASN A 308 26.02 21.27 -8.33
CA ASN A 308 25.25 21.59 -7.13
C ASN A 308 24.56 20.34 -6.55
N GLU A 309 23.90 19.53 -7.38
CA GLU A 309 23.29 18.25 -6.99
C GLU A 309 24.32 17.32 -6.33
N LEU A 310 25.50 17.16 -6.93
CA LEU A 310 26.58 16.31 -6.41
C LEU A 310 27.08 16.79 -5.03
N SER A 311 27.10 18.10 -4.77
CA SER A 311 27.49 18.65 -3.47
C SER A 311 26.50 18.24 -2.37
N LYS A 312 25.19 18.32 -2.64
CA LYS A 312 24.11 17.90 -1.73
C LYS A 312 24.08 16.38 -1.58
N LEU A 313 24.26 15.65 -2.69
CA LEU A 313 24.35 14.20 -2.68
C LEU A 313 25.51 13.72 -1.81
N ARG A 314 26.67 14.38 -1.90
CA ARG A 314 27.84 14.05 -1.07
C ARG A 314 27.52 14.20 0.42
N ALA A 315 26.92 15.31 0.82
CA ALA A 315 26.50 15.52 2.21
C ALA A 315 25.50 14.45 2.68
N TYR A 316 24.50 14.14 1.85
CA TYR A 316 23.52 13.08 2.12
C TYR A 316 24.18 11.70 2.26
N VAL A 317 25.09 11.31 1.36
CA VAL A 317 25.76 10.00 1.39
C VAL A 317 26.67 9.88 2.62
N TYR A 318 27.42 10.91 2.99
CA TYR A 318 28.23 10.88 4.22
C TYR A 318 27.36 10.73 5.47
N ALA A 319 26.28 11.51 5.56
CA ALA A 319 25.38 11.45 6.68
C ALA A 319 24.63 10.11 6.74
N ARG A 320 24.27 9.51 5.59
CA ARG A 320 23.72 8.15 5.48
C ARG A 320 24.73 7.10 5.92
N GLY A 321 26.00 7.25 5.57
CA GLY A 321 27.09 6.39 6.04
C GLY A 321 27.23 6.44 7.56
N ALA A 322 27.24 7.65 8.13
CA ALA A 322 27.26 7.85 9.58
C ALA A 322 26.04 7.24 10.27
N ALA A 323 24.83 7.44 9.72
CA ALA A 323 23.61 6.82 10.21
C ALA A 323 23.73 5.29 10.21
N THR A 324 24.19 4.71 9.10
CA THR A 324 24.40 3.26 8.96
C THR A 324 25.41 2.72 9.97
N MET A 325 26.48 3.48 10.25
CA MET A 325 27.46 3.15 11.28
C MET A 325 26.85 3.15 12.68
N VAL A 326 26.04 4.16 13.01
CA VAL A 326 25.29 4.20 14.28
C VAL A 326 24.38 2.98 14.38
N PHE A 327 23.54 2.72 13.36
CA PHE A 327 22.59 1.60 13.37
C PHE A 327 23.27 0.23 13.54
N ASN A 328 24.41 0.00 12.88
CA ASN A 328 25.14 -1.27 13.01
C ASN A 328 26.02 -1.35 14.27
N GLY A 329 26.53 -0.23 14.78
CA GLY A 329 27.43 -0.20 15.95
C GLY A 329 26.71 -0.22 17.31
N VAL A 330 25.52 0.38 17.37
CA VAL A 330 24.62 0.38 18.53
C VAL A 330 24.41 -1.00 19.17
N PRO A 331 24.05 -2.05 18.41
CA PRO A 331 24.20 -3.45 18.78
C PRO A 331 25.30 -3.83 19.76
N THR A 332 26.52 -3.47 19.38
CA THR A 332 27.75 -3.86 20.06
C THR A 332 27.89 -3.06 21.35
N LEU A 333 27.58 -1.76 21.31
CA LEU A 333 27.63 -0.90 22.49
C LEU A 333 26.66 -1.36 23.59
N VAL A 334 25.42 -1.71 23.20
CA VAL A 334 24.44 -2.25 24.14
C VAL A 334 24.94 -3.55 24.77
N THR A 335 25.49 -4.45 23.97
CA THR A 335 26.05 -5.73 24.43
C THR A 335 27.20 -5.51 25.43
N VAL A 336 28.17 -4.67 25.07
CA VAL A 336 29.34 -4.36 25.93
C VAL A 336 28.90 -3.75 27.25
N ALA A 337 27.99 -2.78 27.23
CA ALA A 337 27.50 -2.14 28.45
C ALA A 337 26.72 -3.11 29.35
N SER A 338 25.93 -4.01 28.77
CA SER A 338 25.17 -5.04 29.50
C SER A 338 26.12 -5.99 30.23
N PHE A 339 27.13 -6.51 29.53
CA PHE A 339 28.12 -7.43 30.08
C PHE A 339 29.03 -6.75 31.10
N PHE A 340 29.44 -5.50 30.82
CA PHE A 340 30.19 -4.70 31.78
C PHE A 340 29.39 -4.49 33.06
N GLY A 341 28.12 -4.09 32.96
CA GLY A 341 27.23 -3.94 34.13
C GLY A 341 27.06 -5.25 34.90
N TYR A 342 26.94 -6.37 34.20
CA TYR A 342 26.79 -7.70 34.82
C TYR A 342 28.01 -8.09 35.65
N VAL A 343 29.21 -7.92 35.09
CA VAL A 343 30.49 -8.19 35.77
C VAL A 343 30.75 -7.17 36.89
N TYR A 344 30.42 -5.90 36.67
CA TYR A 344 30.57 -4.83 37.68
C TYR A 344 29.73 -5.09 38.94
N LEU A 345 28.55 -5.71 38.78
CA LEU A 345 27.71 -6.15 39.90
C LEU A 345 28.24 -7.41 40.61
N GLY A 346 29.42 -7.91 40.24
CA GLY A 346 30.07 -9.06 40.88
C GLY A 346 29.66 -10.43 40.31
N ASN A 347 28.88 -10.46 39.23
CA ASN A 347 28.50 -11.73 38.60
C ASN A 347 29.62 -12.24 37.67
N THR A 348 29.67 -13.56 37.47
CA THR A 348 30.60 -14.20 36.53
C THR A 348 29.91 -14.42 35.19
N LEU A 349 30.46 -13.84 34.12
CA LEU A 349 29.91 -13.98 32.78
C LEU A 349 30.39 -15.28 32.14
N ASP A 350 29.59 -16.34 32.24
CA ASP A 350 29.85 -17.60 31.55
C ASP A 350 29.41 -17.56 30.07
N VAL A 351 29.87 -18.55 29.30
CA VAL A 351 29.62 -18.66 27.86
C VAL A 351 28.13 -18.76 27.55
N GLY A 352 27.36 -19.49 28.37
CA GLY A 352 25.93 -19.67 28.17
C GLY A 352 25.16 -18.39 28.40
N THR A 353 25.47 -17.66 29.48
CA THR A 353 24.89 -16.34 29.73
C THR A 353 25.23 -15.35 28.62
N ALA A 354 26.48 -15.31 28.17
CA ALA A 354 26.91 -14.38 27.14
C ALA A 354 26.22 -14.65 25.79
N LEU A 355 26.24 -15.89 25.30
CA LEU A 355 25.68 -16.25 23.99
C LEU A 355 24.16 -16.10 23.96
N THR A 356 23.47 -16.53 25.03
CA THR A 356 22.01 -16.40 25.16
C THR A 356 21.60 -14.93 25.17
N SER A 357 22.26 -14.10 25.99
CA SER A 357 22.00 -12.67 26.05
C SER A 357 22.25 -11.97 24.72
N LEU A 358 23.35 -12.29 24.03
CA LEU A 358 23.67 -11.73 22.72
C LEU A 358 22.58 -12.04 21.69
N ALA A 359 22.09 -13.29 21.67
CA ALA A 359 21.02 -13.70 20.77
C ALA A 359 19.70 -12.99 21.08
N LEU A 360 19.32 -12.85 22.35
CA LEU A 360 18.15 -12.09 22.79
C LEU A 360 18.26 -10.60 22.44
N LEU A 361 19.42 -9.98 22.67
CA LEU A 361 19.69 -8.60 22.28
C LEU A 361 19.54 -8.38 20.76
N ASN A 362 19.90 -9.37 19.94
CA ASN A 362 19.70 -9.31 18.49
C ASN A 362 18.21 -9.32 18.11
N ILE A 363 17.39 -10.12 18.79
CA ILE A 363 15.93 -10.19 18.57
C ILE A 363 15.27 -8.86 18.89
N LEU A 364 15.65 -8.22 20.01
CA LEU A 364 15.04 -6.97 20.47
C LEU A 364 15.25 -5.77 19.51
N ARG A 365 16.29 -5.82 18.66
CA ARG A 365 16.64 -4.70 17.77
C ARG A 365 15.61 -4.46 16.68
N TYR A 366 15.12 -5.52 16.05
CA TYR A 366 14.23 -5.38 14.89
C TYR A 366 12.92 -4.65 15.27
N PRO A 367 12.21 -5.02 16.36
CA PRO A 367 11.06 -4.27 16.86
C PRO A 367 11.34 -2.78 17.10
N LEU A 368 12.46 -2.46 17.76
CA LEU A 368 12.81 -1.07 18.11
C LEU A 368 12.99 -0.20 16.86
N PHE A 369 13.58 -0.74 15.79
CA PHE A 369 13.77 -0.01 14.53
C PHE A 369 12.51 0.03 13.66
N MET A 370 11.71 -1.04 13.66
CA MET A 370 10.54 -1.14 12.80
C MET A 370 9.36 -0.31 13.35
N LEU A 371 9.21 -0.20 14.68
CA LEU A 371 8.03 0.42 15.30
C LEU A 371 7.81 1.89 14.89
N PRO A 372 8.83 2.78 14.85
CA PRO A 372 8.64 4.15 14.36
C PRO A 372 8.18 4.20 12.90
N TYR A 373 8.72 3.33 12.05
CA TYR A 373 8.30 3.23 10.65
C TYR A 373 6.83 2.83 10.54
N VAL A 374 6.41 1.82 11.32
CA VAL A 374 5.02 1.33 11.32
C VAL A 374 4.05 2.42 11.79
N ILE A 375 4.42 3.22 12.80
CA ILE A 375 3.62 4.35 13.28
C ILE A 375 3.42 5.40 12.17
N ASN A 376 4.51 5.75 11.46
CA ASN A 376 4.42 6.69 10.34
C ASN A 376 3.56 6.14 9.20
N SER A 377 3.76 4.88 8.81
CA SER A 377 2.94 4.22 7.78
C SER A 377 1.46 4.17 8.17
N LEU A 378 1.15 3.98 9.46
CA LEU A 378 -0.23 3.99 9.95
C LEU A 378 -0.86 5.39 9.83
N ALA A 379 -0.13 6.43 10.19
CA ALA A 379 -0.60 7.82 10.05
C ALA A 379 -0.86 8.17 8.58
N GLU A 380 0.03 7.78 7.67
CA GLU A 380 -0.16 7.98 6.23
C GLU A 380 -1.36 7.20 5.68
N ALA A 381 -1.52 5.94 6.09
CA ALA A 381 -2.66 5.12 5.71
C ALA A 381 -3.97 5.70 6.24
N GLN A 382 -3.98 6.27 7.45
CA GLN A 382 -5.16 6.93 8.03
C GLN A 382 -5.63 8.10 7.16
N VAL A 383 -4.72 8.95 6.68
CA VAL A 383 -5.06 10.05 5.76
C VAL A 383 -5.65 9.51 4.46
N SER A 384 -5.09 8.42 3.94
CA SER A 384 -5.62 7.74 2.75
C SER A 384 -7.01 7.15 2.96
N PHE A 385 -7.26 6.53 4.12
CA PHE A 385 -8.58 6.06 4.51
C PHE A 385 -9.60 7.20 4.53
N SER A 386 -9.27 8.33 5.17
CA SER A 386 -10.17 9.48 5.24
C SER A 386 -10.55 10.01 3.85
N ARG A 387 -9.58 10.16 2.95
CA ARG A 387 -9.83 10.66 1.59
C ARG A 387 -10.68 9.72 0.73
N LEU A 388 -10.45 8.41 0.88
CA LEU A 388 -11.25 7.39 0.19
C LEU A 388 -12.67 7.33 0.75
N GLU A 389 -12.83 7.41 2.07
CA GLU A 389 -14.13 7.44 2.73
C GLU A 389 -14.92 8.69 2.34
N GLU A 390 -14.28 9.87 2.30
CA GLU A 390 -14.88 11.11 1.80
C GLU A 390 -15.44 10.93 0.39
N LEU A 391 -14.64 10.40 -0.55
CA LEU A 391 -15.10 10.17 -1.93
C LEU A 391 -16.28 9.18 -1.99
N LEU A 392 -16.21 8.07 -1.27
CA LEU A 392 -17.23 7.03 -1.33
C LEU A 392 -18.57 7.48 -0.72
N LEU A 393 -18.54 8.47 0.16
CA LEU A 393 -19.71 9.08 0.80
C LEU A 393 -20.26 10.30 0.06
N MET A 394 -19.60 10.78 -1.00
CA MET A 394 -20.11 11.88 -1.82
C MET A 394 -21.44 11.55 -2.48
N ASP A 395 -22.22 12.60 -2.76
CA ASP A 395 -23.53 12.45 -3.36
C ASP A 395 -23.44 11.89 -4.78
N GLU A 396 -24.33 10.96 -5.06
CA GLU A 396 -24.49 10.36 -6.38
C GLU A 396 -25.55 11.13 -7.16
N ARG A 397 -25.39 11.21 -8.48
CA ARG A 397 -26.41 11.78 -9.35
C ARG A 397 -27.71 10.98 -9.21
N GLU A 398 -28.84 11.68 -9.20
CA GLU A 398 -30.14 11.02 -9.24
C GLU A 398 -30.33 10.39 -10.63
N PRO A 399 -30.55 9.07 -10.72
CA PRO A 399 -30.79 8.44 -12.00
C PRO A 399 -32.12 8.95 -12.58
N VAL A 400 -32.08 9.51 -13.79
CA VAL A 400 -33.29 9.81 -14.55
C VAL A 400 -33.97 8.48 -14.85
N THR A 401 -35.10 8.24 -14.20
CA THR A 401 -35.82 6.97 -14.33
C THR A 401 -36.62 6.96 -15.62
N ALA A 402 -36.55 5.86 -16.36
CA ALA A 402 -37.44 5.65 -17.49
C ALA A 402 -38.88 5.56 -16.98
N GLY A 403 -39.66 6.63 -17.17
CA GLY A 403 -41.10 6.59 -16.93
C GLY A 403 -41.80 5.54 -17.83
N PRO A 404 -43.08 5.21 -17.58
CA PRO A 404 -43.87 4.31 -18.42
C PRO A 404 -44.30 5.03 -19.73
N LEU A 405 -43.30 5.48 -20.47
CA LEU A 405 -43.42 6.27 -21.68
C LEU A 405 -43.79 5.34 -22.84
N LYS A 406 -45.06 5.40 -23.30
CA LYS A 406 -45.56 4.62 -24.45
C LYS A 406 -45.41 5.37 -25.76
N ASP A 407 -46.00 6.57 -25.85
CA ASP A 407 -46.07 7.35 -27.10
C ASP A 407 -45.15 8.59 -27.09
N THR A 408 -44.48 8.86 -25.97
CA THR A 408 -43.67 10.07 -25.74
C THR A 408 -42.25 9.63 -25.41
N ALA A 409 -41.25 10.06 -26.18
CA ALA A 409 -39.86 9.70 -25.96
C ALA A 409 -39.21 10.50 -24.81
N ILE A 410 -39.50 11.81 -24.73
CA ILE A 410 -38.98 12.71 -23.68
C ILE A 410 -40.12 13.60 -23.19
N LEU A 411 -40.29 13.71 -21.87
CA LEU A 411 -41.31 14.55 -21.24
C LEU A 411 -40.73 15.33 -20.06
N LEU A 412 -40.57 16.64 -20.23
CA LEU A 412 -40.21 17.58 -19.17
C LEU A 412 -41.45 18.37 -18.77
N GLN A 413 -41.75 18.44 -17.47
CA GLN A 413 -42.91 19.16 -16.94
C GLN A 413 -42.50 20.12 -15.83
N HIS A 414 -42.64 21.41 -16.09
CA HIS A 414 -42.28 22.48 -15.15
C HIS A 414 -40.88 22.31 -14.55
N ALA A 415 -39.93 21.82 -15.36
CA ALA A 415 -38.59 21.46 -14.92
C ALA A 415 -37.70 22.70 -14.77
N ASP A 416 -37.10 22.85 -13.59
CA ASP A 416 -36.08 23.83 -13.30
C ASP A 416 -34.71 23.12 -13.24
N PHE A 417 -33.77 23.50 -14.11
CA PHE A 417 -32.44 22.89 -14.14
C PHE A 417 -31.37 23.81 -13.56
N GLU A 418 -30.59 23.27 -12.63
CA GLU A 418 -29.46 23.92 -11.99
C GLU A 418 -28.19 23.08 -12.11
N TRP A 419 -27.04 23.74 -12.07
CA TRP A 419 -25.78 23.09 -11.73
C TRP A 419 -25.50 23.44 -10.30
N ASP A 420 -25.37 22.45 -9.43
CA ASP A 420 -24.85 22.72 -8.10
C ASP A 420 -23.46 23.36 -8.28
N ALA A 421 -23.26 24.56 -7.74
CA ALA A 421 -21.95 25.19 -7.78
C ALA A 421 -20.95 24.23 -7.11
N ALA A 422 -19.90 23.84 -7.83
CA ALA A 422 -18.77 23.18 -7.20
C ALA A 422 -18.33 24.08 -6.06
N GLN A 423 -18.31 23.56 -4.82
CA GLN A 423 -17.73 24.29 -3.69
C GLN A 423 -16.24 24.49 -3.99
N GLU A 424 -15.90 25.52 -4.75
CA GLU A 424 -14.55 26.05 -4.78
C GLU A 424 -14.31 26.65 -3.40
N THR A 425 -13.53 25.93 -2.59
CA THR A 425 -12.94 26.43 -1.35
C THR A 425 -12.12 27.67 -1.66
N THR A 426 -12.76 28.82 -1.68
CA THR A 426 -12.11 30.12 -1.61
C THR A 426 -12.51 30.73 -0.28
N ASP A 427 -11.53 30.86 0.61
CA ASP A 427 -11.62 31.58 1.89
C ASP A 427 -11.84 33.07 1.63
N VAL A 428 -13.03 33.44 1.14
CA VAL A 428 -13.51 34.81 1.13
C VAL A 428 -15.00 34.79 1.48
N ALA A 429 -15.29 35.19 2.71
CA ALA A 429 -16.65 35.45 3.15
C ALA A 429 -17.32 36.51 2.23
N HIS A 430 -18.63 36.34 2.02
CA HIS A 430 -19.55 37.16 1.20
C HIS A 430 -19.50 36.82 -0.30
N VAL A 431 -20.51 36.18 -0.91
CA VAL A 431 -21.94 36.53 -0.95
C VAL A 431 -22.77 35.25 -1.08
N VAL A 432 -23.83 35.11 -0.28
CA VAL A 432 -24.90 34.12 -0.50
C VAL A 432 -25.69 34.61 -1.72
N ALA A 433 -25.30 34.19 -2.92
CA ALA A 433 -26.21 34.21 -4.05
C ALA A 433 -27.09 32.97 -3.89
N GLU A 434 -28.40 33.17 -3.74
CA GLU A 434 -29.36 32.08 -3.92
C GLU A 434 -29.11 31.48 -5.30
N ASP A 435 -28.83 30.17 -5.37
CA ASP A 435 -28.64 29.44 -6.63
C ASP A 435 -29.93 29.54 -7.46
N GLU A 436 -29.98 30.49 -8.39
CA GLU A 436 -31.10 30.65 -9.32
C GLU A 436 -30.92 29.61 -10.45
N PRO A 437 -31.93 28.75 -10.74
CA PRO A 437 -31.82 27.75 -11.79
C PRO A 437 -31.43 28.37 -13.14
N ILE A 438 -30.54 27.74 -13.90
CA ILE A 438 -30.15 28.26 -15.23
C ILE A 438 -31.33 28.19 -16.21
N LEU A 439 -32.18 27.17 -16.07
CA LEU A 439 -33.41 27.02 -16.83
C LEU A 439 -34.60 26.98 -15.89
N HIS A 440 -35.64 27.74 -16.20
CA HIS A 440 -36.87 27.79 -15.42
C HIS A 440 -38.06 27.28 -16.22
N ASN A 441 -38.92 26.51 -15.55
CA ASN A 441 -40.24 26.09 -16.00
C ASN A 441 -40.21 25.49 -17.42
N VAL A 442 -39.25 24.61 -17.68
CA VAL A 442 -39.08 23.94 -18.97
C VAL A 442 -40.20 22.92 -19.15
N ASN A 443 -40.94 23.07 -20.24
CA ASN A 443 -41.99 22.16 -20.66
C ASN A 443 -41.67 21.66 -22.06
N LEU A 444 -41.40 20.36 -22.20
CA LEU A 444 -41.00 19.75 -23.46
C LEU A 444 -41.65 18.38 -23.60
N LYS A 445 -42.28 18.13 -24.73
CA LYS A 445 -42.86 16.83 -25.07
C LYS A 445 -42.40 16.42 -26.46
N LEU A 446 -41.60 15.35 -26.53
CA LEU A 446 -41.07 14.82 -27.79
C LEU A 446 -41.61 13.41 -28.04
N THR A 447 -41.99 13.12 -29.28
CA THR A 447 -42.46 11.79 -29.71
C THR A 447 -41.35 11.04 -30.42
N ASP A 448 -41.45 9.71 -30.45
CA ASP A 448 -40.51 8.88 -31.19
C ASP A 448 -40.53 9.21 -32.71
N GLY A 449 -39.38 9.07 -33.37
CA GLY A 449 -39.21 9.37 -34.80
C GLY A 449 -39.16 10.86 -35.17
N SER A 450 -39.12 11.79 -34.19
CA SER A 450 -39.03 13.23 -34.46
C SER A 450 -37.58 13.75 -34.55
N LEU A 451 -37.33 14.67 -35.51
CA LEU A 451 -36.08 15.43 -35.59
C LEU A 451 -36.31 16.84 -35.03
N VAL A 452 -35.66 17.15 -33.91
CA VAL A 452 -35.88 18.39 -33.16
C VAL A 452 -34.64 19.26 -33.20
N ALA A 453 -34.82 20.57 -33.41
CA ALA A 453 -33.74 21.56 -33.38
C ALA A 453 -33.89 22.49 -32.15
N VAL A 454 -32.80 22.69 -31.41
CA VAL A 454 -32.72 23.66 -30.31
C VAL A 454 -31.85 24.83 -30.75
N VAL A 455 -32.43 26.04 -30.82
CA VAL A 455 -31.76 27.26 -31.27
C VAL A 455 -31.80 28.34 -30.19
N GLY A 456 -30.78 29.20 -30.14
CA GLY A 456 -30.69 30.28 -29.15
C GLY A 456 -29.30 30.90 -29.08
N ALA A 457 -29.20 32.10 -28.50
CA ALA A 457 -27.94 32.84 -28.36
C ALA A 457 -26.88 32.08 -27.53
N VAL A 458 -25.61 32.47 -27.63
CA VAL A 458 -24.53 31.90 -26.79
C VAL A 458 -24.86 32.14 -25.31
N GLY A 459 -24.73 31.11 -24.47
CA GLY A 459 -25.07 31.18 -23.04
C GLY A 459 -26.56 31.00 -22.70
N SER A 460 -27.45 30.78 -23.67
CA SER A 460 -28.90 30.66 -23.44
C SER A 460 -29.36 29.33 -22.79
N GLY A 461 -28.47 28.58 -22.13
CA GLY A 461 -28.82 27.32 -21.44
C GLY A 461 -29.06 26.09 -22.33
N LYS A 462 -28.77 26.14 -23.65
CA LYS A 462 -28.97 24.99 -24.57
C LYS A 462 -28.26 23.72 -24.11
N SER A 463 -26.99 23.83 -23.68
CA SER A 463 -26.22 22.69 -23.18
C SER A 463 -26.80 22.17 -21.86
N THR A 464 -27.23 23.07 -20.97
CA THR A 464 -27.89 22.71 -19.71
C THR A 464 -29.19 21.95 -19.94
N LEU A 465 -29.98 22.31 -20.96
CA LEU A 465 -31.20 21.57 -21.33
C LEU A 465 -30.89 20.12 -21.69
N LEU A 466 -29.85 19.90 -22.51
CA LEU A 466 -29.42 18.55 -22.90
C LEU A 466 -28.84 17.78 -21.70
N SER A 467 -28.03 18.43 -20.86
CA SER A 467 -27.50 17.82 -19.64
C SER A 467 -28.61 17.48 -18.64
N GLY A 468 -29.66 18.30 -18.56
CA GLY A 468 -30.86 18.03 -17.75
C GLY A 468 -31.57 16.76 -18.21
N ILE A 469 -31.85 16.64 -19.51
CA ILE A 469 -32.45 15.43 -20.11
C ILE A 469 -31.61 14.17 -19.83
N LEU A 470 -30.28 14.30 -19.82
CA LEU A 470 -29.36 13.18 -19.52
C LEU A 470 -29.20 12.88 -18.02
N GLY A 471 -29.66 13.78 -17.14
CA GLY A 471 -29.50 13.66 -15.68
C GLY A 471 -28.15 14.15 -15.14
N ASP A 472 -27.37 14.86 -15.95
CA ASP A 472 -26.09 15.44 -15.53
C ASP A 472 -26.28 16.81 -14.87
N ALA A 473 -27.27 17.59 -15.31
CA ALA A 473 -27.73 18.79 -14.61
C ALA A 473 -28.89 18.42 -13.68
N ARG A 474 -28.90 18.95 -12.47
CA ARG A 474 -29.89 18.61 -11.45
C ARG A 474 -31.22 19.28 -11.75
N CYS A 475 -32.31 18.54 -11.58
CA CYS A 475 -33.67 19.09 -11.67
C CYS A 475 -34.11 19.53 -10.26
N ALA A 476 -34.11 20.84 -10.00
CA ALA A 476 -34.42 21.40 -8.69
C ALA A 476 -35.92 21.33 -8.36
N LYS A 477 -36.76 21.52 -9.38
CA LYS A 477 -38.24 21.48 -9.32
C LYS A 477 -38.80 20.91 -10.60
N GLY A 478 -40.03 20.39 -10.54
CA GLY A 478 -40.72 19.79 -11.68
C GLY A 478 -40.40 18.32 -11.87
N ASN A 479 -40.73 17.79 -13.05
CA ASN A 479 -40.50 16.41 -13.43
C ASN A 479 -39.62 16.36 -14.68
N ASN A 480 -38.52 15.60 -14.58
CA ASN A 480 -37.51 15.40 -15.63
C ASN A 480 -37.59 13.98 -16.18
#